data_AF-A0A9E2Y176-F1
#
_entry.id   AF-A0A9E2Y176-F1
#
_cell.length_a   1.000
_cell.length_b   1.000
_cell.length_c   1.000
_cell.angle_alpha   90.00
_cell.angle_beta   90.00
_cell.angle_gamma   90.00
#
_symmetry.space_group_name_H-M   'P 1'
#
loop_
_entity.id
_entity.type
_entity.pdbx_description
1 polymer ?
#
loop_
_entity_poly.entity_id
_entity_poly.type
_entity_poly.pdbx_seq_one_letter_code
_entity_poly.pdbx_strand_id
1 'polypeptide(L)' 'MRYLPLTAGDRAEMLAAIGVASVDALFDDVPEAARLSGPVDLPRAMGEIEVERLMSRIAARNVAAGSVPFFIGGGVYRHH' A
#
# COMPACT_ATOMS: atom_id res chain seq x y z
N MET A 1 -1.20 -5.04 10.29
CA MET A 1 0.04 -4.41 10.80
C MET A 1 -0.07 -2.90 10.62
N ARG A 2 0.30 -2.08 11.61
CA ARG A 2 0.23 -0.62 11.50
C ARG A 2 1.49 -0.11 10.80
N TYR A 3 1.36 0.38 9.57
CA TYR A 3 2.49 0.87 8.78
C TYR A 3 3.12 2.15 9.35
N LEU A 4 2.28 3.06 9.87
CA LEU A 4 2.74 4.32 10.45
C LEU A 4 3.00 4.16 11.96
N PRO A 5 4.26 4.27 12.42
CA PRO A 5 4.60 4.06 13.83
C PRO A 5 4.04 5.17 14.72
N LEU A 6 3.96 6.40 14.19
CA LEU A 6 3.54 7.58 14.94
C LEU A 6 2.06 7.53 15.32
N THR A 7 1.78 7.85 16.58
CA THR A 7 0.44 8.03 17.12
C THR A 7 -0.18 9.37 16.71
N ALA A 8 -1.44 9.57 17.06
CA ALA A 8 -2.06 10.89 16.92
C ALA A 8 -1.42 11.90 17.90
N GLY A 9 -0.99 11.45 19.09
CA GLY A 9 -0.28 12.27 20.07
C GLY A 9 1.08 12.72 19.56
N ASP A 10 1.89 11.79 19.06
CA ASP A 10 3.23 12.09 18.52
C ASP A 10 3.13 13.15 17.40
N ARG A 11 2.14 13.00 16.51
CA ARG A 11 1.90 13.98 15.44
C ARG A 11 1.49 15.35 15.97
N ALA A 12 0.66 15.41 17.01
CA ALA A 12 0.27 16.67 17.63
C ALA A 12 1.45 17.38 18.29
N GLU A 13 2.32 16.65 19.00
CA GLU A 13 3.54 17.18 19.60
C GLU A 13 4.50 17.72 18.54
N MET A 14 4.69 16.98 17.44
CA MET A 14 5.55 17.39 16.33
C MET A 14 5.03 18.67 15.66
N LEU A 15 3.72 18.78 15.39
CA LEU A 15 3.11 19.98 14.80
C LEU A 15 3.24 21.20 15.73
N ALA A 16 3.02 21.01 17.04
CA ALA A 16 3.19 22.07 18.03
C ALA A 16 4.64 22.55 18.12
N ALA A 17 5.61 21.64 18.04
CA ALA A 17 7.04 21.97 18.09
C ALA A 17 7.49 22.88 16.92
N ILE A 18 6.89 22.72 15.74
CA ILE A 18 7.17 23.54 14.55
C ILE A 18 6.17 24.69 14.36
N GLY A 19 5.20 24.84 15.26
CA GLY A 19 4.28 25.97 15.29
C GLY A 19 3.19 25.97 14.21
N VAL A 20 2.84 24.82 13.63
CA VAL A 20 1.76 24.72 12.63
C VAL A 20 0.52 23.99 13.16
N ALA A 21 -0.65 24.35 12.64
CA ALA A 21 -1.93 23.83 13.12
C ALA A 21 -2.35 22.49 12.48
N SER A 22 -1.80 22.15 11.31
CA SER A 22 -2.16 20.94 10.58
C SER A 22 -1.01 20.45 9.69
N VAL A 23 -1.13 19.21 9.22
CA VAL A 23 -0.23 18.64 8.20
C VAL A 23 -0.33 19.40 6.87
N ASP A 24 -1.51 19.96 6.55
CA ASP A 24 -1.71 20.70 5.30
C ASP A 24 -0.82 21.94 5.19
N ALA A 25 -0.53 22.60 6.33
CA ALA A 25 0.39 23.74 6.39
C ALA A 25 1.83 23.40 5.96
N LEU A 26 2.21 22.12 5.98
CA LEU A 26 3.53 21.66 5.52
C LEU A 26 3.67 21.69 3.99
N PHE A 27 2.58 21.94 3.27
CA PHE A 27 2.53 21.95 1.81
C PHE A 27 2.23 23.34 1.22
N ASP A 28 2.31 24.42 2.02
CA ASP A 28 1.96 25.78 1.58
C ASP A 28 2.77 26.28 0.38
N ASP A 29 4.00 25.80 0.22
CA ASP A 29 4.86 26.11 -0.94
C ASP A 29 4.40 25.42 -2.24
N VAL A 30 3.49 24.45 -2.17
CA VAL A 30 2.93 23.77 -3.35
C VAL A 30 1.71 24.56 -3.86
N PRO A 31 1.71 25.09 -5.10
CA PRO A 31 0.57 25.82 -5.65
C PRO A 31 -0.72 25.00 -5.61
N GLU A 32 -1.85 25.60 -5.25
CA GLU A 32 -3.15 24.92 -5.15
C GLU A 32 -3.53 24.21 -6.47
N ALA A 33 -3.23 24.84 -7.61
CA ALA A 33 -3.47 24.26 -8.94
C ALA A 33 -2.68 22.96 -9.22
N ALA A 34 -1.61 22.69 -8.46
CA ALA A 34 -0.83 21.46 -8.54
C ALA A 34 -1.29 20.40 -7.53
N ARG A 35 -2.19 20.74 -6.60
CA ARG A 35 -2.73 19.82 -5.59
C ARG A 35 -3.94 19.10 -6.18
N LEU A 36 -4.08 17.82 -5.85
CA LEU A 36 -5.32 17.10 -6.12
C LEU A 36 -6.40 17.57 -5.15
N SER A 37 -7.61 17.84 -5.65
CA SER A 37 -8.76 18.24 -4.83
C SER A 37 -9.34 17.10 -4.00
N GLY A 38 -8.79 15.90 -4.13
CA GLY A 38 -9.25 14.69 -3.48
C GLY A 38 -8.19 13.61 -3.48
N PRO A 39 -8.53 12.40 -2.99
CA PRO A 39 -7.63 11.26 -3.06
C PRO A 39 -7.34 10.89 -4.52
N VAL A 40 -6.21 10.22 -4.73
CA VAL A 40 -5.92 9.54 -5.99
C VAL A 40 -7.03 8.53 -6.34
N ASP A 41 -7.26 8.31 -7.63
CA ASP A 41 -8.24 7.35 -8.14
C ASP A 41 -7.78 5.90 -7.93
N LEU A 42 -7.86 5.45 -6.69
CA LEU A 42 -7.54 4.11 -6.25
C LEU A 42 -8.63 3.58 -5.32
N PRO A 43 -8.83 2.25 -5.26
CA PRO A 43 -9.68 1.63 -4.26
C PRO A 43 -9.29 2.08 -2.85
N ARG A 44 -10.30 2.21 -1.97
CA ARG A 44 -10.05 2.52 -0.56
C ARG A 44 -9.26 1.39 0.11
N ALA A 45 -8.59 1.74 1.20
CA ALA A 45 -7.81 0.80 1.99
C ALA A 45 -8.65 -0.43 2.38
N MET A 46 -8.00 -1.59 2.38
CA MET A 46 -8.57 -2.85 2.83
C MET A 46 -7.85 -3.30 4.09
N GLY A 47 -8.55 -4.03 4.96
CA GLY A 47 -7.94 -4.70 6.10
C GLY A 47 -6.91 -5.72 5.65
N GLU A 48 -5.90 -5.99 6.49
CA GLU A 48 -4.80 -6.92 6.18
C GLU A 48 -5.31 -8.30 5.73
N ILE A 49 -6.26 -8.88 6.47
CA ILE A 49 -6.89 -10.16 6.14
C ILE A 49 -7.67 -10.08 4.81
N GLU A 50 -8.29 -8.94 4.52
CA GLU A 50 -9.04 -8.75 3.28
C GLU A 50 -8.10 -8.68 2.07
N VAL A 51 -6.97 -7.99 2.22
CA VAL A 51 -5.91 -7.94 1.20
C VAL A 51 -5.36 -9.34 0.96
N GLU A 52 -5.03 -10.08 2.02
CA GLU A 52 -4.53 -11.46 1.90
C GLU A 52 -5.51 -12.36 1.13
N ARG A 53 -6.80 -12.31 1.48
CA ARG A 53 -7.86 -13.05 0.79
C ARG A 53 -8.03 -12.61 -0.66
N LEU A 54 -7.96 -11.31 -0.95
CA LEU A 54 -8.05 -10.80 -2.31
C LEU A 54 -6.88 -11.31 -3.16
N MET A 55 -5.65 -11.16 -2.67
CA MET A 55 -4.45 -11.59 -3.38
C MET A 55 -4.44 -13.09 -3.60
N SER A 56 -4.84 -13.88 -2.60
CA SER A 56 -4.97 -15.34 -2.71
C SER A 56 -5.98 -15.75 -3.78
N ARG A 57 -7.15 -15.09 -3.83
CA ARG A 57 -8.17 -15.35 -4.88
C ARG A 57 -7.69 -14.99 -6.27
N ILE A 58 -6.92 -13.91 -6.43
CA ILE A 58 -6.35 -13.52 -7.72
C ILE A 58 -5.30 -14.55 -8.15
N ALA A 59 -4.40 -14.94 -7.25
CA ALA A 59 -3.38 -15.95 -7.51
C ALA A 59 -3.97 -17.31 -7.91
N ALA A 60 -5.08 -17.73 -7.28
CA ALA A 60 -5.77 -18.98 -7.58
C ALA A 60 -6.39 -19.05 -9.00
N ARG A 61 -6.43 -17.94 -9.74
CA ARG A 61 -6.81 -17.95 -11.17
C ARG A 61 -5.70 -18.52 -12.07
N ASN A 62 -4.47 -18.62 -11.55
CA ASN A 62 -3.35 -19.22 -12.26
C ASN A 62 -3.24 -20.71 -11.93
N VAL A 63 -2.69 -21.48 -12.88
CA VAL A 63 -2.19 -22.83 -12.60
C VAL A 63 -0.74 -22.69 -12.18
N ALA A 64 -0.44 -22.97 -10.90
CA ALA A 64 0.92 -22.93 -10.42
C ALA A 64 1.76 -24.03 -11.10
N ALA A 65 2.98 -23.73 -11.54
CA ALA A 65 3.86 -24.72 -12.17
C ALA A 65 4.13 -25.94 -11.29
N GLY A 66 4.04 -25.79 -9.96
CA GLY A 66 4.15 -26.90 -9.00
C GLY A 66 2.86 -27.69 -8.75
N SER A 67 1.69 -27.20 -9.15
CA SER A 67 0.41 -27.85 -8.86
C SER A 67 -0.01 -28.90 -9.89
N VAL A 68 0.68 -28.98 -11.03
CA VAL A 68 0.43 -29.93 -12.13
C VAL A 68 1.74 -30.46 -12.70
N PRO A 69 1.73 -31.52 -13.53
CA PRO A 69 2.92 -31.92 -14.27
C PRO A 69 3.43 -30.76 -15.16
N PHE A 70 4.71 -30.42 -15.03
CA PHE A 70 5.34 -29.27 -15.67
C PHE A 70 6.61 -29.70 -16.42
N PHE A 71 6.51 -29.82 -17.74
CA PHE A 71 7.55 -30.42 -18.60
C PHE A 71 7.97 -29.52 -19.78
N ILE A 72 7.64 -28.22 -19.74
CA ILE A 72 7.94 -27.30 -20.85
C ILE A 72 9.45 -27.07 -21.06
N GLY A 73 10.27 -27.25 -20.03
CA GLY A 73 11.72 -27.08 -20.09
C GLY A 73 12.15 -25.61 -20.27
N GLY A 74 13.17 -25.36 -21.09
CA GLY A 74 13.59 -23.99 -21.43
C GLY A 74 14.39 -23.27 -20.34
N GLY A 75 15.09 -24.00 -19.48
CA GLY A 75 15.90 -23.42 -18.40
C GLY A 75 15.15 -23.20 -17.09
N VAL A 76 13.85 -23.47 -17.04
CA VAL A 76 13.05 -23.46 -15.80
C VAL A 76 12.49 -24.85 -15.55
N TYR A 77 12.91 -25.47 -14.46
CA TYR A 77 12.54 -26.83 -14.08
C TYR A 77 11.97 -26.84 -12.68
N ARG A 78 11.09 -27.81 -12.40
CA ARG A 78 10.59 -28.02 -11.05
C ARG A 78 11.73 -28.53 -10.16
N HIS A 79 11.96 -27.84 -9.05
CA HIS A 79 12.88 -28.24 -7.98
C HIS A 79 12.10 -28.46 -6.67
N HIS A 80 12.73 -29.14 -5.71
CA HIS A 80 12.12 -29.55 -4.44
C HIS A 80 12.21 -28.46 -3.36
#